data_AF-A0A6I4ZL08-F1
#
_entry.id   AF-A0A6I4ZL08-F1
#
_cell.length_a   1.000
_cell.length_b   1.000
_cell.length_c   1.000
_cell.angle_alpha   90.00
_cell.angle_beta   90.00
_cell.angle_gamma   90.00
#
_symmetry.space_group_name_H-M   'P 1'
#
loop_
_entity.id
_entity.type
_entity.pdbx_description
1 polymer ?
#
loop_
_entity_poly.entity_id
_entity_poly.type
_entity_poly.pdbx_seq_one_letter_code
_entity_poly.pdbx_strand_id
1 'polypeptide(L)'
;MKQGEVQKLLHTIRPAAPEDAEAAARIYIDSWNAGFGELMSQANRTVTADRVERWRHDLAQPVPHRWWVAVHEGSIVGFAGIGPSRDPVDPQLGELHTIAIDPPYWRQGIGKALISLALQHLVSDGYREAILWTVEGYERGIAFYEAMGWSRDGGVRDNGRQIRFRRDLAPLRVPPSTMHRLRDSMNKSTDDAYVVLRKIGLDTTQLTKVESIRKRHGNRLFRITLGSSSYILKVFGNPDASSEVRAYALLKYLGVPTLHTVATTSDALLLEDVEASKHLRLAGEDDVGKAGVGVAIAAWYRALHHAGSRFSTDQTKPTFLRREIEEVTPASIFDVASRVGGANHSKWANLADNIDRIKNTAMALEETLTYNDFHWTNLALSRNEKPIRAVMFDYHLIGVGLRYSDCRNVAGSLGPDAADAFWSAYGDTDPREKIFDDLLAPLHALVEAFRRPKFPSWGEESLELAKSGKIHCRLDGVMKIL
;
A
#
# COMPACT_ATOMS: atom_id res chain seq x y z
N MET A 1 7.23 34.69 21.49
CA MET A 1 7.04 34.58 20.02
C MET A 1 5.64 34.05 19.77
N LYS A 2 4.87 34.71 18.91
CA LYS A 2 3.41 34.58 18.80
C LYS A 2 3.00 33.25 18.14
N GLN A 3 1.81 32.77 18.49
CA GLN A 3 1.06 31.58 18.01
C GLN A 3 0.81 31.49 16.48
N GLY A 4 1.61 32.15 15.63
CA GLY A 4 1.41 32.24 14.18
C GLY A 4 2.36 31.43 13.29
N GLU A 5 3.32 30.66 13.84
CA GLU A 5 4.39 30.03 13.04
C GLU A 5 4.44 28.49 13.09
N VAL A 6 3.30 27.82 13.34
CA VAL A 6 3.18 26.34 13.25
C VAL A 6 2.26 25.88 12.10
N GLN A 7 1.96 26.77 11.15
CA GLN A 7 1.29 26.40 9.90
C GLN A 7 2.32 26.15 8.80
N LYS A 8 3.06 25.03 8.88
CA LYS A 8 4.04 24.66 7.83
C LYS A 8 3.48 23.59 6.90
N LEU A 9 2.74 24.09 5.89
CA LEU A 9 2.62 23.63 4.49
C LEU A 9 2.49 22.11 4.24
N LEU A 10 1.27 21.56 4.33
CA LEU A 10 0.92 20.26 3.73
C LEU A 10 0.47 20.47 2.28
N HIS A 11 1.32 20.10 1.32
CA HIS A 11 0.90 19.94 -0.07
C HIS A 11 0.21 18.57 -0.21
N THR A 12 -1.00 18.52 -0.76
CA THR A 12 -1.71 17.26 -1.05
C THR A 12 -1.62 16.96 -2.54
N ILE A 13 -1.49 15.68 -2.92
CA ILE A 13 -1.54 15.28 -4.34
C ILE A 13 -2.79 14.43 -4.52
N ARG A 14 -3.60 14.76 -5.53
CA ARG A 14 -4.81 14.02 -5.90
C ARG A 14 -4.84 13.75 -7.41
N PRO A 15 -5.62 12.76 -7.88
CA PRO A 15 -5.93 12.65 -9.31
C PRO A 15 -6.45 13.98 -9.86
N ALA A 16 -5.99 14.32 -11.05
CA ALA A 16 -6.50 15.46 -11.79
C ALA A 16 -7.87 15.12 -12.37
N ALA A 17 -8.74 16.11 -12.47
CA ALA A 17 -10.03 16.01 -13.12
C ALA A 17 -10.09 17.00 -14.31
N PRO A 18 -10.98 16.80 -15.29
CA PRO A 18 -11.11 17.71 -16.44
C PRO A 18 -11.36 19.18 -16.04
N GLU A 19 -11.94 19.41 -14.87
CA GLU A 19 -12.20 20.73 -14.27
C GLU A 19 -10.91 21.44 -13.81
N ASP A 20 -9.78 20.73 -13.71
CA ASP A 20 -8.48 21.29 -13.33
C ASP A 20 -7.73 21.91 -14.54
N ALA A 21 -8.30 21.82 -15.75
CA ALA A 21 -7.64 22.16 -17.01
C ALA A 21 -7.15 23.61 -17.06
N GLU A 22 -7.95 24.56 -16.57
CA GLU A 22 -7.58 25.97 -16.48
C GLU A 22 -6.32 26.18 -15.62
N ALA A 23 -6.26 25.50 -14.47
CA ALA A 23 -5.12 25.59 -13.58
C ALA A 23 -3.88 24.91 -14.18
N ALA A 24 -4.03 23.75 -14.80
CA ALA A 24 -2.94 23.07 -15.50
C ALA A 24 -2.38 23.92 -16.65
N ALA A 25 -3.25 24.52 -17.47
CA ALA A 25 -2.85 25.40 -18.56
C ALA A 25 -2.06 26.62 -18.06
N ARG A 26 -2.55 27.27 -16.99
CA ARG A 26 -1.88 28.40 -16.36
C ARG A 26 -0.50 28.00 -15.83
N ILE A 27 -0.42 26.95 -15.01
CA ILE A 27 0.83 26.49 -14.39
C ILE A 27 1.85 26.07 -15.44
N TYR A 28 1.41 25.40 -16.50
CA TYR A 28 2.27 25.03 -17.61
C TYR A 28 2.93 26.26 -18.23
N ILE A 29 2.14 27.29 -18.54
CA ILE A 29 2.60 28.54 -19.14
C ILE A 29 3.48 29.33 -18.16
N ASP A 30 3.08 29.45 -16.90
CA ASP A 30 3.85 30.18 -15.88
C ASP A 30 5.21 29.51 -15.61
N SER A 31 5.21 28.18 -15.47
CA SER A 31 6.43 27.38 -15.33
C SER A 31 7.31 27.48 -16.56
N TRP A 32 6.71 27.54 -17.75
CA TRP A 32 7.46 27.70 -18.99
C TRP A 32 8.02 29.12 -19.14
N ASN A 33 7.24 30.16 -18.89
CA ASN A 33 7.70 31.55 -18.97
C ASN A 33 8.85 31.82 -17.98
N ALA A 34 8.73 31.33 -16.74
CA ALA A 34 9.77 31.44 -15.73
C ALA A 34 11.01 30.57 -16.02
N GLY A 35 10.84 29.46 -16.76
CA GLY A 35 11.90 28.49 -17.06
C GLY A 35 12.62 28.69 -18.40
N PHE A 36 11.93 29.22 -19.41
CA PHE A 36 12.36 29.27 -20.82
C PHE A 36 12.54 30.67 -21.40
N GLY A 37 12.11 31.74 -20.72
CA GLY A 37 12.40 33.13 -21.10
C GLY A 37 12.32 33.44 -22.61
N GLU A 38 13.39 34.01 -23.17
CA GLU A 38 13.50 34.46 -24.57
C GLU A 38 13.54 33.33 -25.62
N LEU A 39 13.66 32.06 -25.21
CA LEU A 39 13.74 30.91 -26.13
C LEU A 39 12.39 30.56 -26.78
N MET A 40 11.29 31.16 -26.30
CA MET A 40 9.93 30.86 -26.74
C MET A 40 9.32 31.96 -27.63
N SER A 41 8.63 31.54 -28.70
CA SER A 41 7.78 32.42 -29.51
C SER A 41 6.63 33.01 -28.68
N GLN A 42 6.22 34.25 -28.99
CA GLN A 42 5.19 34.97 -28.22
C GLN A 42 3.85 34.21 -28.10
N ALA A 43 3.50 33.40 -29.10
CA ALA A 43 2.27 32.61 -29.12
C ALA A 43 2.19 31.51 -28.05
N ASN A 44 3.32 31.16 -27.41
CA ASN A 44 3.37 30.15 -26.35
C ASN A 44 3.48 30.74 -24.93
N ARG A 45 3.30 32.06 -24.78
CA ARG A 45 3.45 32.76 -23.49
C ARG A 45 2.13 33.06 -22.78
N THR A 46 0.99 32.79 -23.42
CA THR A 46 -0.35 33.08 -22.88
C THR A 46 -1.23 31.84 -22.85
N VAL A 47 -2.17 31.83 -21.90
CA VAL A 47 -3.22 30.81 -21.82
C VAL A 47 -4.28 31.13 -22.88
N THR A 48 -4.59 30.18 -23.75
CA THR A 48 -5.63 30.28 -24.77
C THR A 48 -6.73 29.25 -24.51
N ALA A 49 -7.95 29.51 -25.01
CA ALA A 49 -9.08 28.58 -24.88
C ALA A 49 -8.74 27.19 -25.44
N ASP A 50 -8.12 27.12 -26.62
CA ASP A 50 -7.70 25.85 -27.24
C ASP A 50 -6.73 25.05 -26.37
N ARG A 51 -5.87 25.73 -25.60
CA ARG A 51 -4.91 25.08 -24.71
C ARG A 51 -5.60 24.53 -23.46
N VAL A 52 -6.57 25.27 -22.92
CA VAL A 52 -7.41 24.78 -21.83
C VAL A 52 -8.19 23.55 -22.30
N GLU A 53 -8.78 23.60 -23.50
CA GLU A 53 -9.52 22.45 -24.05
C GLU A 53 -8.62 21.23 -24.29
N ARG A 54 -7.38 21.44 -24.77
CA ARG A 54 -6.40 20.36 -24.88
C ARG A 54 -6.09 19.74 -23.52
N TRP A 55 -5.85 20.56 -22.49
CA TRP A 55 -5.63 20.05 -21.14
C TRP A 55 -6.86 19.30 -20.62
N ARG A 56 -8.06 19.82 -20.82
CA ARG A 56 -9.31 19.15 -20.46
C ARG A 56 -9.41 17.77 -21.11
N HIS A 57 -9.09 17.67 -22.39
CA HIS A 57 -9.03 16.40 -23.11
C HIS A 57 -7.98 15.45 -22.51
N ASP A 58 -6.75 15.91 -22.31
CA ASP A 58 -5.65 15.10 -21.77
C ASP A 58 -5.97 14.59 -20.34
N LEU A 59 -6.52 15.45 -19.49
CA LEU A 59 -6.93 15.11 -18.11
C LEU A 59 -8.12 14.13 -18.07
N ALA A 60 -8.93 14.08 -19.13
CA ALA A 60 -10.06 13.15 -19.25
C ALA A 60 -9.66 11.78 -19.84
N GLN A 61 -8.42 11.61 -20.32
CA GLN A 61 -8.01 10.35 -20.94
C GLN A 61 -8.04 9.19 -19.93
N PRO A 62 -8.56 8.02 -20.33
CA PRO A 62 -8.61 6.85 -19.46
C PRO A 62 -7.22 6.21 -19.31
N VAL A 63 -7.11 5.30 -18.33
CA VAL A 63 -5.95 4.40 -18.17
C VAL A 63 -5.61 3.76 -19.52
N PRO A 64 -4.32 3.70 -19.93
CA PRO A 64 -3.10 3.92 -19.13
C PRO A 64 -2.65 5.38 -18.97
N HIS A 65 -3.42 6.37 -19.45
CA HIS A 65 -3.11 7.78 -19.19
C HIS A 65 -3.55 8.17 -17.78
N ARG A 66 -2.68 8.85 -17.04
CA ARG A 66 -2.98 9.30 -15.68
C ARG A 66 -2.38 10.67 -15.42
N TRP A 67 -3.13 11.51 -14.71
CA TRP A 67 -2.73 12.85 -14.34
C TRP A 67 -2.98 13.11 -12.85
N TRP A 68 -2.11 13.88 -12.23
CA TRP A 68 -2.24 14.32 -10.84
C TRP A 68 -1.99 15.81 -10.70
N VAL A 69 -2.69 16.41 -9.75
CA VAL A 69 -2.46 17.80 -9.33
C VAL A 69 -1.96 17.84 -7.89
N ALA A 70 -1.04 18.75 -7.62
CA ALA A 70 -0.63 19.14 -6.28
C ALA A 70 -1.45 20.35 -5.84
N VAL A 71 -2.10 20.24 -4.67
CA VAL A 71 -2.96 21.26 -4.07
C VAL A 71 -2.30 21.79 -2.80
N HIS A 72 -2.17 23.11 -2.75
CA HIS A 72 -1.66 23.87 -1.62
C HIS A 72 -2.69 24.92 -1.20
N GLU A 73 -3.12 24.87 0.07
CA GLU A 73 -4.11 25.83 0.61
C GLU A 73 -5.36 25.99 -0.30
N GLY A 74 -5.83 24.87 -0.87
CA GLY A 74 -6.98 24.83 -1.77
C GLY A 74 -6.69 25.22 -3.23
N SER A 75 -5.48 25.68 -3.55
CA SER A 75 -5.07 26.06 -4.90
C SER A 75 -4.22 24.98 -5.55
N ILE A 76 -4.42 24.73 -6.85
CA ILE A 76 -3.54 23.84 -7.61
C ILE A 76 -2.24 24.59 -7.91
N VAL A 77 -1.11 23.97 -7.55
CA VAL A 77 0.24 24.56 -7.63
C VAL A 77 1.23 23.72 -8.43
N GLY A 78 0.80 22.57 -8.94
CA GLY A 78 1.60 21.74 -9.83
C GLY A 78 0.80 20.58 -10.38
N PHE A 79 1.30 19.96 -11.44
CA PHE A 79 0.70 18.75 -12.00
C PHE A 79 1.74 17.89 -12.72
N ALA A 80 1.43 16.61 -12.89
CA ALA A 80 2.21 15.69 -13.71
C ALA A 80 1.30 14.67 -14.40
N GLY A 81 1.73 14.19 -15.55
CA GLY A 81 1.02 13.15 -16.30
C GLY A 81 1.93 12.11 -16.91
N ILE A 82 1.39 10.91 -17.07
CA ILE A 82 2.07 9.75 -17.65
C ILE A 82 1.17 9.05 -18.65
N GLY A 83 1.79 8.22 -19.49
CA GLY A 83 1.12 7.22 -20.30
C GLY A 83 2.13 6.45 -21.16
N PRO A 84 1.67 5.67 -22.14
CA PRO A 84 2.53 5.08 -23.16
C PRO A 84 3.36 6.16 -23.88
N SER A 85 4.54 5.77 -24.35
CA SER A 85 5.37 6.61 -25.22
C SER A 85 4.61 6.98 -26.47
N ARG A 86 4.53 8.28 -26.74
CA ARG A 86 3.81 8.85 -27.90
C ARG A 86 4.73 9.04 -29.10
N ASP A 87 6.04 9.12 -28.85
CA ASP A 87 7.06 9.40 -29.86
C ASP A 87 8.45 8.88 -29.41
N PRO A 88 8.89 7.70 -29.91
CA PRO A 88 8.15 6.80 -30.80
C PRO A 88 6.90 6.25 -30.11
N VAL A 89 5.87 5.91 -30.90
CA VAL A 89 4.68 5.21 -30.36
C VAL A 89 5.10 3.81 -29.94
N ASP A 90 5.24 3.59 -28.63
CA ASP A 90 5.66 2.32 -28.05
C ASP A 90 4.84 2.02 -26.79
N PRO A 91 3.87 1.08 -26.88
CA PRO A 91 3.05 0.69 -25.74
C PRO A 91 3.81 0.03 -24.59
N GLN A 92 5.04 -0.45 -24.80
CA GLN A 92 5.88 -1.08 -23.78
C GLN A 92 6.83 -0.09 -23.08
N LEU A 93 6.89 1.14 -23.58
CA LEU A 93 7.73 2.20 -23.04
C LEU A 93 6.85 3.23 -22.33
N GLY A 94 7.12 3.48 -21.05
CA GLY A 94 6.43 4.51 -20.29
C GLY A 94 6.93 5.91 -20.69
N GLU A 95 6.09 6.92 -20.60
CA GLU A 95 6.50 8.31 -20.81
C GLU A 95 5.97 9.20 -19.68
N LEU A 96 6.85 10.01 -19.09
CA LEU A 96 6.42 11.17 -18.32
C LEU A 96 6.02 12.27 -19.32
N HIS A 97 4.72 12.38 -19.57
CA HIS A 97 4.17 13.26 -20.60
C HIS A 97 4.43 14.72 -20.32
N THR A 98 4.23 15.15 -19.06
CA THR A 98 4.49 16.52 -18.61
C THR A 98 4.62 16.55 -17.10
N ILE A 99 5.48 17.43 -16.60
CA ILE A 99 5.49 17.87 -15.21
C ILE A 99 5.72 19.39 -15.17
N ALA A 100 4.89 20.11 -14.41
CA ALA A 100 5.04 21.54 -14.22
C ALA A 100 4.61 21.94 -12.81
N ILE A 101 5.37 22.84 -12.21
CA ILE A 101 5.10 23.41 -10.88
C ILE A 101 5.03 24.92 -11.03
N ASP A 102 4.06 25.52 -10.38
CA ASP A 102 3.91 26.97 -10.33
C ASP A 102 5.18 27.60 -9.71
N PRO A 103 5.85 28.58 -10.36
CA PRO A 103 7.15 29.09 -9.95
C PRO A 103 7.33 29.48 -8.46
N PRO A 104 6.34 30.10 -7.78
CA PRO A 104 6.42 30.40 -6.36
C PRO A 104 6.57 29.15 -5.46
N TYR A 105 6.18 27.98 -5.96
CA TYR A 105 6.17 26.71 -5.24
C TYR A 105 7.36 25.81 -5.56
N TRP A 106 8.31 26.35 -6.31
CA TRP A 106 9.55 25.67 -6.64
C TRP A 106 10.44 25.40 -5.42
N ARG A 107 11.24 24.33 -5.50
CA ARG A 107 12.18 23.89 -4.45
C ARG A 107 11.53 23.54 -3.10
N GLN A 108 10.21 23.37 -3.07
CA GLN A 108 9.46 22.92 -1.88
C GLN A 108 9.17 21.40 -1.87
N GLY A 109 9.82 20.62 -2.74
CA GLY A 109 9.64 19.16 -2.82
C GLY A 109 8.45 18.68 -3.65
N ILE A 110 7.56 19.57 -4.11
CA ILE A 110 6.34 19.21 -4.87
C ILE A 110 6.67 18.45 -6.17
N GLY A 111 7.63 18.95 -6.95
CA GLY A 111 8.06 18.28 -8.18
C GLY A 111 8.63 16.88 -7.94
N LYS A 112 9.38 16.69 -6.85
CA LYS A 112 9.88 15.38 -6.44
C LYS A 112 8.72 14.44 -6.07
N ALA A 113 7.73 14.93 -5.33
CA ALA A 113 6.57 14.15 -4.95
C ALA A 113 5.73 13.72 -6.18
N LEU A 114 5.46 14.64 -7.11
CA LEU A 114 4.73 14.35 -8.35
C LEU A 114 5.47 13.37 -9.26
N ILE A 115 6.76 13.56 -9.52
CA ILE A 115 7.51 12.64 -10.40
C ILE A 115 7.69 11.26 -9.76
N SER A 116 7.86 11.18 -8.44
CA SER A 116 7.93 9.89 -7.75
C SER A 116 6.60 9.14 -7.86
N LEU A 117 5.46 9.81 -7.69
CA LEU A 117 4.14 9.21 -7.88
C LEU A 117 3.95 8.73 -9.33
N ALA A 118 4.28 9.58 -10.31
CA ALA A 118 4.21 9.25 -11.73
C ALA A 118 5.02 7.98 -12.08
N LEU A 119 6.26 7.89 -11.61
CA LEU A 119 7.12 6.73 -11.84
C LEU A 119 6.60 5.45 -11.16
N GLN A 120 6.05 5.56 -9.95
CA GLN A 120 5.43 4.42 -9.26
C GLN A 120 4.25 3.85 -10.06
N HIS A 121 3.44 4.72 -10.67
CA HIS A 121 2.35 4.28 -11.52
C HIS A 121 2.83 3.63 -12.81
N LEU A 122 3.88 4.17 -13.47
CA LEU A 122 4.49 3.48 -14.62
C LEU A 122 4.99 2.07 -14.25
N VAL A 123 5.66 1.91 -13.10
CA VAL A 123 6.06 0.58 -12.62
C VAL A 123 4.85 -0.33 -12.38
N SER A 124 3.79 0.21 -11.77
CA SER A 124 2.57 -0.54 -11.45
C SER A 124 1.80 -0.97 -12.70
N ASP A 125 1.84 -0.15 -13.75
CA ASP A 125 1.25 -0.44 -15.06
C ASP A 125 2.15 -1.37 -15.92
N GLY A 126 3.26 -1.88 -15.35
CA GLY A 126 4.12 -2.91 -15.96
C GLY A 126 5.29 -2.40 -16.80
N TYR A 127 5.49 -1.09 -16.85
CA TYR A 127 6.61 -0.49 -17.60
C TYR A 127 7.95 -0.79 -16.95
N ARG A 128 8.91 -1.27 -17.75
CA ARG A 128 10.29 -1.54 -17.31
C ARG A 128 11.23 -0.38 -17.57
N GLU A 129 10.86 0.52 -18.47
CA GLU A 129 11.60 1.72 -18.79
C GLU A 129 10.62 2.88 -18.94
N ALA A 130 11.12 4.08 -18.65
CA ALA A 130 10.41 5.31 -18.98
C ALA A 130 11.30 6.28 -19.75
N ILE A 131 10.68 7.10 -20.58
CA ILE A 131 11.30 8.26 -21.21
C ILE A 131 10.62 9.56 -20.81
N LEU A 132 11.31 10.67 -21.02
CA LEU A 132 10.72 12.00 -21.04
C LEU A 132 11.44 12.86 -22.07
N TRP A 133 10.73 13.85 -22.58
CA TRP A 133 11.26 14.84 -23.49
C TRP A 133 11.34 16.19 -22.80
N THR A 134 12.48 16.86 -22.91
CA THR A 134 12.69 18.22 -22.39
C THR A 134 13.42 19.06 -23.42
N VAL A 135 13.30 20.38 -23.33
CA VAL A 135 14.00 21.30 -24.23
C VAL A 135 15.51 21.31 -23.94
N GLU A 136 16.31 21.29 -25.01
CA GLU A 136 17.76 21.43 -24.98
C GLU A 136 18.15 22.79 -24.40
N GLY A 137 19.03 22.80 -23.40
CA GLY A 137 19.42 24.01 -22.67
C GLY A 137 18.53 24.38 -21.47
N TYR A 138 17.51 23.57 -21.15
CA TYR A 138 16.74 23.75 -19.91
C TYR A 138 17.48 23.23 -18.67
N GLU A 139 18.58 23.87 -18.30
CA GLU A 139 19.49 23.38 -17.26
C GLU A 139 18.79 23.06 -15.94
N ARG A 140 17.78 23.85 -15.58
CA ARG A 140 16.97 23.60 -14.38
C ARG A 140 16.21 22.27 -14.45
N GLY A 141 15.55 21.99 -15.58
CA GLY A 141 14.81 20.75 -15.79
C GLY A 141 15.76 19.56 -15.92
N ILE A 142 16.84 19.74 -16.69
CA ILE A 142 17.91 18.74 -16.86
C ILE A 142 18.47 18.33 -15.50
N ALA A 143 18.90 19.27 -14.66
CA ALA A 143 19.43 18.98 -13.34
C ALA A 143 18.38 18.31 -12.42
N PHE A 144 17.10 18.67 -12.56
CA PHE A 144 16.02 18.01 -11.84
C PHE A 144 15.84 16.55 -12.30
N TYR A 145 15.83 16.26 -13.60
CA TYR A 145 15.70 14.91 -14.12
C TYR A 145 16.92 14.04 -13.77
N GLU A 146 18.13 14.57 -13.90
CA GLU A 146 19.37 13.88 -13.51
C GLU A 146 19.38 13.57 -12.01
N ALA A 147 19.01 14.53 -11.15
CA ALA A 147 18.89 14.31 -9.71
C ALA A 147 17.82 13.28 -9.36
N MET A 148 16.79 13.14 -10.19
CA MET A 148 15.78 12.11 -10.02
C MET A 148 16.26 10.74 -10.53
N GLY A 149 17.36 10.62 -11.28
CA GLY A 149 17.90 9.35 -11.77
C GLY A 149 17.57 9.05 -13.23
N TRP A 150 17.28 10.08 -14.02
CA TRP A 150 17.15 9.99 -15.47
C TRP A 150 18.49 10.29 -16.14
N SER A 151 18.76 9.65 -17.28
CA SER A 151 19.97 9.88 -18.07
C SER A 151 19.62 10.19 -19.52
N ARG A 152 20.37 11.08 -20.17
CA ARG A 152 20.23 11.33 -21.61
C ARG A 152 20.51 10.04 -22.39
N ASP A 153 19.64 9.68 -23.32
CA ASP A 153 19.81 8.46 -24.15
C ASP A 153 20.21 8.77 -25.61
N GLY A 154 20.46 10.05 -25.92
CA GLY A 154 20.82 10.52 -27.25
C GLY A 154 19.62 10.76 -28.18
N GLY A 155 18.39 10.47 -27.75
CA GLY A 155 17.20 10.82 -28.53
C GLY A 155 17.05 12.34 -28.67
N VAL A 156 16.80 12.79 -29.90
CA VAL A 156 16.55 14.20 -30.22
C VAL A 156 15.32 14.32 -31.13
N ARG A 157 14.54 15.38 -30.94
CA ARG A 157 13.43 15.75 -31.83
C ARG A 157 13.30 17.27 -31.94
N ASP A 158 12.38 17.73 -32.79
CA ASP A 158 12.18 19.17 -33.07
C ASP A 158 13.49 19.86 -33.50
N ASN A 159 14.18 19.28 -34.48
CA ASN A 159 15.46 19.76 -35.01
C ASN A 159 16.55 19.98 -33.92
N GLY A 160 16.57 19.12 -32.91
CA GLY A 160 17.53 19.19 -31.79
C GLY A 160 17.02 19.97 -30.58
N ARG A 161 15.91 20.72 -30.71
CA ARG A 161 15.37 21.53 -29.60
C ARG A 161 14.88 20.72 -28.43
N GLN A 162 14.52 19.45 -28.63
CA GLN A 162 14.16 18.56 -27.53
C GLN A 162 15.09 17.36 -27.46
N ILE A 163 15.57 17.11 -26.24
CA ILE A 163 16.43 15.98 -25.88
C ILE A 163 15.63 14.98 -25.05
N ARG A 164 15.90 13.70 -25.26
CA ARG A 164 15.26 12.61 -24.54
C ARG A 164 16.11 12.12 -23.38
N PHE A 165 15.43 11.95 -22.27
CA PHE A 165 15.94 11.26 -21.11
C PHE A 165 15.26 9.90 -21.01
N ARG A 166 16.00 8.91 -20.53
CA ARG A 166 15.55 7.55 -20.28
C ARG A 166 15.87 7.17 -18.85
N ARG A 167 15.05 6.29 -18.30
CA ARG A 167 15.23 5.71 -16.98
C ARG A 167 14.81 4.25 -16.98
N ASP A 168 15.69 3.40 -16.46
CA ASP A 168 15.34 2.03 -16.09
C ASP A 168 14.43 2.06 -14.85
N LEU A 169 13.26 1.42 -14.97
CA LEU A 169 12.29 1.25 -13.89
C LEU A 169 12.41 -0.13 -13.24
N ALA A 170 13.23 -1.03 -13.79
CA ALA A 170 13.61 -2.27 -13.12
C ALA A 170 14.39 -1.96 -11.83
N PRO A 171 14.30 -2.84 -10.81
CA PRO A 171 15.05 -2.65 -9.58
C PRO A 171 16.55 -2.62 -9.89
N LEU A 172 17.20 -1.49 -9.55
CA LEU A 172 18.64 -1.25 -9.69
C LEU A 172 19.47 -2.50 -9.35
N ARG A 173 20.06 -3.14 -10.37
CA ARG A 173 21.20 -4.06 -10.17
C ARG A 173 22.43 -3.21 -9.92
N VAL A 174 22.91 -3.18 -8.67
CA VAL A 174 24.19 -2.54 -8.33
C VAL A 174 25.34 -3.40 -8.86
N PRO A 175 26.25 -2.88 -9.70
CA PRO A 175 27.39 -3.66 -10.20
C PRO A 175 28.39 -4.01 -9.08
N PRO A 176 29.04 -5.19 -9.11
CA PRO A 176 29.93 -5.66 -8.04
C PRO A 176 31.18 -4.82 -7.76
N SER A 177 31.54 -3.89 -8.64
CA SER A 177 32.81 -3.16 -8.60
C SER A 177 32.82 -1.91 -7.70
N THR A 178 31.68 -1.46 -7.18
CA THR A 178 31.62 -0.34 -6.22
C THR A 178 31.82 -0.80 -4.76
N MET A 179 31.74 -2.11 -4.49
CA MET A 179 31.86 -2.67 -3.13
C MET A 179 33.27 -2.64 -2.54
N HIS A 180 34.33 -2.51 -3.34
CA HIS A 180 35.70 -2.66 -2.80
C HIS A 180 36.21 -1.40 -2.07
N ARG A 181 35.83 -0.19 -2.52
CA ARG A 181 36.29 1.06 -1.88
C ARG A 181 35.48 1.51 -0.66
N LEU A 182 34.27 0.97 -0.48
CA LEU A 182 33.46 1.23 0.72
C LEU A 182 33.81 0.29 1.88
N ARG A 183 34.40 -0.87 1.58
CA ARG A 183 34.63 -1.97 2.54
C ARG A 183 35.63 -1.62 3.64
N ASP A 184 36.59 -0.75 3.37
CA ASP A 184 37.65 -0.43 4.35
C ASP A 184 37.25 0.65 5.37
N SER A 185 36.08 1.29 5.22
CA SER A 185 35.53 2.19 6.26
C SER A 185 34.40 1.59 7.10
N MET A 186 33.95 0.37 6.77
CA MET A 186 32.79 -0.28 7.37
C MET A 186 33.20 -1.30 8.42
N ASN A 187 33.34 -0.85 9.66
CA ASN A 187 33.33 -1.73 10.82
C ASN A 187 32.63 -1.06 12.01
N LYS A 188 31.28 -1.12 12.03
CA LYS A 188 30.40 -1.37 13.22
C LYS A 188 28.89 -1.28 12.88
N SER A 189 28.26 -2.46 12.78
CA SER A 189 26.86 -2.89 13.00
C SER A 189 25.60 -2.01 12.75
N THR A 190 25.66 -0.86 12.06
CA THR A 190 24.50 0.02 11.79
C THR A 190 24.16 0.28 10.32
N ASP A 191 24.93 -0.26 9.38
CA ASP A 191 24.95 0.22 7.98
C ASP A 191 23.72 -0.08 7.11
N ASP A 192 22.75 -0.87 7.57
CA ASP A 192 21.53 -1.12 6.78
C ASP A 192 20.49 0.01 6.91
N ALA A 193 20.32 0.57 8.10
CA ALA A 193 19.33 1.60 8.34
C ALA A 193 19.70 2.92 7.63
N TYR A 194 20.95 3.36 7.75
CA TYR A 194 21.44 4.59 7.10
C TYR A 194 21.37 4.52 5.58
N VAL A 195 21.68 3.36 4.98
CA VAL A 195 21.55 3.15 3.54
C VAL A 195 20.08 3.27 3.11
N VAL A 196 19.17 2.61 3.82
CA VAL A 196 17.73 2.66 3.51
C VAL A 196 17.16 4.07 3.71
N LEU A 197 17.55 4.77 4.78
CA LEU A 197 17.11 6.15 5.02
C LEU A 197 17.55 7.11 3.91
N ARG A 198 18.78 6.94 3.40
CA ARG A 198 19.24 7.70 2.23
C ARG A 198 18.44 7.36 0.97
N LYS A 199 18.10 6.08 0.75
CA LYS A 199 17.21 5.67 -0.36
C LYS A 199 15.81 6.27 -0.25
N ILE A 200 15.28 6.35 0.97
CA ILE A 200 14.03 7.04 1.30
C ILE A 200 14.11 8.56 1.02
N GLY A 201 15.32 9.10 0.89
CA GLY A 201 15.57 10.51 0.63
C GLY A 201 15.53 11.37 1.89
N LEU A 202 15.74 10.77 3.06
CA LEU A 202 15.92 11.48 4.32
C LEU A 202 17.34 12.01 4.45
N ASP A 203 17.44 13.24 4.94
CA ASP A 203 18.70 13.86 5.31
C ASP A 203 19.22 13.20 6.59
N THR A 204 20.17 12.28 6.43
CA THR A 204 20.76 11.54 7.55
C THR A 204 21.68 12.41 8.42
N THR A 205 21.93 13.67 8.08
CA THR A 205 22.70 14.58 8.96
C THR A 205 21.93 14.95 10.24
N GLN A 206 20.60 14.85 10.23
CA GLN A 206 19.73 15.11 11.38
C GLN A 206 19.52 13.88 12.28
N LEU A 207 20.14 12.75 11.92
CA LEU A 207 20.01 11.47 12.61
C LEU A 207 20.85 11.46 13.87
N THR A 208 20.17 11.45 15.01
CA THR A 208 20.80 11.49 16.33
C THR A 208 20.93 10.10 16.95
N LYS A 209 20.03 9.16 16.62
CA LYS A 209 20.05 7.79 17.17
C LYS A 209 19.42 6.77 16.23
N VAL A 210 19.99 5.57 16.18
CA VAL A 210 19.40 4.38 15.53
C VAL A 210 19.49 3.21 16.50
N GLU A 211 18.35 2.60 16.81
CA GLU A 211 18.25 1.46 17.73
C GLU A 211 17.61 0.28 17.00
N SER A 212 18.28 -0.88 17.01
CA SER A 212 17.70 -2.11 16.46
C SER A 212 16.71 -2.71 17.46
N ILE A 213 15.43 -2.74 17.11
CA ILE A 213 14.37 -3.37 17.93
C ILE A 213 14.31 -4.88 17.64
N ARG A 214 14.34 -5.28 16.36
CA ARG A 214 14.16 -6.68 15.95
C ARG A 214 14.95 -6.99 14.68
N LYS A 215 15.56 -8.19 14.62
CA LYS A 215 16.14 -8.77 13.40
C LYS A 215 15.67 -10.22 13.30
N ARG A 216 14.87 -10.56 12.28
CA ARG A 216 14.34 -11.92 12.09
C ARG A 216 14.08 -12.19 10.61
N HIS A 217 14.60 -13.32 10.09
CA HIS A 217 14.37 -13.79 8.71
C HIS A 217 14.56 -12.71 7.63
N GLY A 218 15.61 -11.90 7.73
CA GLY A 218 15.89 -10.80 6.78
C GLY A 218 15.09 -9.51 7.02
N ASN A 219 14.01 -9.55 7.80
CA ASN A 219 13.27 -8.37 8.23
C ASN A 219 13.96 -7.71 9.44
N ARG A 220 14.08 -6.39 9.38
CA ARG A 220 14.76 -5.58 10.40
C ARG A 220 13.87 -4.43 10.81
N LEU A 221 13.75 -4.22 12.12
CA LEU A 221 12.96 -3.15 12.72
C LEU A 221 13.90 -2.26 13.52
N PHE A 222 13.88 -0.96 13.21
CA PHE A 222 14.69 0.04 13.90
C PHE A 222 13.80 1.13 14.46
N ARG A 223 14.16 1.66 15.64
CA ARG A 223 13.73 2.97 16.09
C ARG A 223 14.78 4.00 15.70
N ILE A 224 14.34 5.12 15.18
CA ILE A 224 15.19 6.15 14.60
C ILE A 224 14.81 7.48 15.22
N THR A 225 15.80 8.23 15.71
CA THR A 225 15.59 9.57 16.24
C THR A 225 16.17 10.60 15.28
N LEU A 226 15.32 11.50 14.78
CA LEU A 226 15.71 12.64 13.94
C LEU A 226 15.45 13.91 14.75
N GLY A 227 16.52 14.56 15.19
CA GLY A 227 16.43 15.67 16.15
C GLY A 227 15.71 15.25 17.43
N SER A 228 14.49 15.76 17.65
CA SER A 228 13.63 15.44 18.81
C SER A 228 12.47 14.47 18.49
N SER A 229 12.34 14.05 17.23
CA SER A 229 11.26 13.16 16.77
C SER A 229 11.73 11.71 16.69
N SER A 230 10.85 10.77 17.00
CA SER A 230 11.10 9.32 16.90
C SER A 230 10.24 8.68 15.80
N TYR A 231 10.81 7.70 15.10
CA TYR A 231 10.19 6.96 14.01
C TYR A 231 10.53 5.48 14.05
N ILE A 232 9.71 4.66 13.40
CA ILE A 232 9.93 3.23 13.24
C ILE A 232 10.26 2.94 11.77
N LEU A 233 11.46 2.40 11.52
CA LEU A 233 11.86 1.92 10.20
C LEU A 233 11.73 0.40 10.14
N LYS A 234 10.82 -0.08 9.30
CA LYS A 234 10.75 -1.48 8.88
C LYS A 234 11.53 -1.64 7.58
N VAL A 235 12.50 -2.54 7.56
CA VAL A 235 13.26 -2.91 6.36
C VAL A 235 13.01 -4.38 6.05
N PHE A 236 12.62 -4.66 4.81
CA PHE A 236 12.14 -5.96 4.36
C PHE A 236 13.18 -6.65 3.49
N GLY A 237 13.53 -7.89 3.83
CA GLY A 237 14.54 -8.66 3.10
C GLY A 237 13.98 -9.59 2.02
N ASN A 238 12.66 -9.72 1.91
CA ASN A 238 11.96 -10.69 1.05
C ASN A 238 10.85 -10.00 0.23
N PRO A 239 10.64 -10.35 -1.06
CA PRO A 239 9.48 -9.92 -1.85
C PRO A 239 8.11 -10.16 -1.19
N ASP A 240 7.89 -11.18 -0.37
CA ASP A 240 6.63 -11.30 0.39
C ASP A 240 6.44 -10.13 1.36
N ALA A 241 7.52 -9.63 1.97
CA ALA A 241 7.44 -8.52 2.91
C ALA A 241 7.26 -7.15 2.22
N SER A 242 7.44 -7.09 0.90
CA SER A 242 6.95 -5.97 0.08
C SER A 242 5.41 -5.95 -0.06
N SER A 243 4.70 -7.02 0.34
CA SER A 243 3.24 -7.01 0.44
C SER A 243 2.77 -5.99 1.49
N GLU A 244 3.47 -5.87 2.63
CA GLU A 244 3.12 -4.91 3.68
C GLU A 244 3.32 -3.46 3.18
N VAL A 245 4.39 -3.19 2.44
CA VAL A 245 4.60 -1.90 1.76
C VAL A 245 3.42 -1.58 0.83
N ARG A 246 3.04 -2.54 -0.02
CA ARG A 246 1.91 -2.39 -0.94
C ARG A 246 0.58 -2.27 -0.20
N ALA A 247 0.42 -2.93 0.93
CA ALA A 247 -0.75 -2.85 1.78
C ALA A 247 -0.93 -1.44 2.33
N TYR A 248 0.12 -0.83 2.91
CA TYR A 248 0.06 0.57 3.35
C TYR A 248 -0.29 1.52 2.19
N ALA A 249 0.29 1.31 1.01
CA ALA A 249 -0.05 2.12 -0.17
C ALA A 249 -1.52 1.96 -0.59
N LEU A 250 -2.02 0.72 -0.63
CA LEU A 250 -3.41 0.40 -0.97
C LEU A 250 -4.38 0.99 0.05
N LEU A 251 -4.16 0.77 1.34
CA LEU A 251 -5.03 1.27 2.40
C LEU A 251 -5.06 2.80 2.42
N LYS A 252 -3.92 3.45 2.20
CA LYS A 252 -3.85 4.91 2.05
C LYS A 252 -4.62 5.39 0.83
N TYR A 253 -4.50 4.71 -0.31
CA TYR A 253 -5.26 5.01 -1.52
C TYR A 253 -6.78 4.89 -1.29
N LEU A 254 -7.19 3.87 -0.54
CA LEU A 254 -8.60 3.62 -0.23
C LEU A 254 -9.15 4.44 0.95
N GLY A 255 -8.32 5.26 1.61
CA GLY A 255 -8.71 6.06 2.76
C GLY A 255 -8.97 5.24 4.04
N VAL A 256 -8.48 4.01 4.12
CA VAL A 256 -8.55 3.21 5.35
C VAL A 256 -7.50 3.75 6.34
N PRO A 257 -7.87 4.02 7.61
CA PRO A 257 -6.91 4.55 8.58
C PRO A 257 -5.73 3.59 8.83
N THR A 258 -4.52 4.09 8.71
CA THR A 258 -3.27 3.37 9.06
C THR A 258 -2.42 4.22 9.99
N LEU A 259 -1.34 3.65 10.53
CA LEU A 259 -0.26 4.48 11.08
C LEU A 259 0.25 5.44 10.01
N HIS A 260 0.65 6.64 10.43
CA HIS A 260 1.20 7.63 9.53
C HIS A 260 2.49 7.13 8.88
N THR A 261 2.44 6.89 7.58
CA THR A 261 3.63 6.59 6.77
C THR A 261 4.33 7.88 6.39
N VAL A 262 5.49 8.11 7.01
CA VAL A 262 6.36 9.26 6.75
C VAL A 262 6.98 9.14 5.37
N ALA A 263 7.48 7.95 5.05
CA ALA A 263 8.05 7.65 3.74
C ALA A 263 8.15 6.14 3.49
N THR A 264 8.35 5.76 2.23
CA THR A 264 8.42 4.35 1.82
C THR A 264 9.36 4.17 0.63
N THR A 265 9.96 2.98 0.53
CA THR A 265 10.56 2.43 -0.70
C THR A 265 9.83 1.14 -1.07
N SER A 266 10.29 0.41 -2.09
CA SER A 266 9.76 -0.92 -2.44
C SER A 266 10.00 -1.97 -1.35
N ASP A 267 10.96 -1.73 -0.45
CA ASP A 267 11.50 -2.68 0.53
C ASP A 267 11.59 -2.09 1.95
N ALA A 268 11.02 -0.92 2.21
CA ALA A 268 11.03 -0.32 3.54
C ALA A 268 9.86 0.63 3.79
N LEU A 269 9.43 0.70 5.05
CA LEU A 269 8.46 1.66 5.57
C LEU A 269 9.08 2.46 6.71
N LEU A 270 8.95 3.79 6.64
CA LEU A 270 9.18 4.67 7.77
C LEU A 270 7.83 5.15 8.30
N LEU A 271 7.53 4.74 9.53
CA LEU A 271 6.25 4.97 10.20
C LEU A 271 6.43 5.89 11.41
N GLU A 272 5.35 6.53 11.83
CA GLU A 272 5.30 7.16 13.16
C GLU A 272 5.68 6.15 14.26
N ASP A 273 6.42 6.62 15.26
CA ASP A 273 6.65 5.84 16.47
C ASP A 273 5.50 6.03 17.45
N VAL A 274 4.63 5.03 17.56
CA VAL A 274 3.44 5.07 18.41
C VAL A 274 3.78 5.28 19.89
N GLU A 275 4.94 4.79 20.36
CA GLU A 275 5.37 4.99 21.75
C GLU A 275 5.70 6.46 22.03
N ALA A 276 6.24 7.17 21.03
CA ALA A 276 6.53 8.60 21.10
C ALA A 276 5.38 9.50 20.60
N SER A 277 4.29 8.90 20.12
CA SER A 277 3.16 9.64 19.55
C SER A 277 2.38 10.40 20.63
N LYS A 278 2.05 11.66 20.32
CA LYS A 278 1.17 12.50 21.15
C LYS A 278 -0.31 12.14 21.01
N HIS A 279 -0.67 11.45 19.92
CA HIS A 279 -2.05 11.19 19.57
C HIS A 279 -2.43 9.72 19.76
N LEU A 280 -1.50 8.81 19.51
CA LEU A 280 -1.71 7.37 19.60
C LEU A 280 -0.91 6.76 20.75
N ARG A 281 -1.38 5.62 21.25
CA ARG A 281 -0.67 4.70 22.14
C ARG A 281 -0.86 3.28 21.64
N LEU A 282 0.07 2.39 21.95
CA LEU A 282 -0.14 0.96 21.75
C LEU A 282 -1.25 0.47 22.69
N ALA A 283 -2.05 -0.48 22.21
CA ALA A 283 -3.02 -1.19 23.03
C ALA A 283 -2.31 -2.20 23.95
N GLY A 284 -2.84 -2.37 25.16
CA GLY A 284 -2.49 -3.48 26.05
C GLY A 284 -3.53 -4.60 25.96
N GLU A 285 -3.22 -5.74 26.57
CA GLU A 285 -4.14 -6.87 26.67
C GLU A 285 -5.47 -6.49 27.35
N ASP A 286 -5.41 -5.70 28.43
CA ASP A 286 -6.61 -5.20 29.12
C ASP A 286 -7.51 -4.31 28.25
N ASP A 287 -6.98 -3.70 27.19
CA ASP A 287 -7.78 -2.83 26.33
C ASP A 287 -8.79 -3.61 25.49
N VAL A 288 -8.43 -4.81 25.03
CA VAL A 288 -9.32 -5.64 24.20
C VAL A 288 -10.44 -6.31 24.98
N GLY A 289 -10.52 -6.09 26.29
CA GLY A 289 -11.69 -6.41 27.11
C GLY A 289 -12.72 -5.27 27.23
N LYS A 290 -12.41 -4.05 26.77
CA LYS A 290 -13.25 -2.87 27.00
C LYS A 290 -14.25 -2.65 25.86
N ALA A 291 -15.53 -2.51 26.18
CA ALA A 291 -16.59 -2.24 25.20
C ALA A 291 -16.28 -1.09 24.24
N GLY A 292 -15.78 0.05 24.75
CA GLY A 292 -15.41 1.20 23.91
C GLY A 292 -14.28 0.94 22.92
N VAL A 293 -13.38 -0.02 23.22
CA VAL A 293 -12.34 -0.47 22.28
C VAL A 293 -12.95 -1.40 21.23
N GLY A 294 -13.89 -2.28 21.62
CA GLY A 294 -14.67 -3.08 20.68
C GLY A 294 -15.39 -2.22 19.62
N VAL A 295 -16.05 -1.14 20.04
CA VAL A 295 -16.67 -0.17 19.12
C VAL A 295 -15.65 0.49 18.19
N ALA A 296 -14.49 0.89 18.72
CA ALA A 296 -13.43 1.53 17.93
C ALA A 296 -12.86 0.59 16.86
N ILE A 297 -12.62 -0.68 17.24
CA ILE A 297 -12.15 -1.74 16.34
C ILE A 297 -13.21 -1.99 15.26
N ALA A 298 -14.48 -2.11 15.62
CA ALA A 298 -15.58 -2.29 14.66
C ALA A 298 -15.64 -1.16 13.63
N ALA A 299 -15.48 0.10 14.07
CA ALA A 299 -15.43 1.25 13.17
C ALA A 299 -14.28 1.14 12.15
N TRP A 300 -13.11 0.66 12.58
CA TRP A 300 -11.98 0.43 11.68
C TRP A 300 -12.25 -0.71 10.69
N TYR A 301 -12.76 -1.85 11.16
CA TYR A 301 -13.13 -2.98 10.30
C TYR A 301 -14.19 -2.61 9.27
N ARG A 302 -15.19 -1.81 9.65
CA ARG A 302 -16.18 -1.27 8.70
C ARG A 302 -15.53 -0.40 7.63
N ALA A 303 -14.55 0.43 7.99
CA ALA A 303 -13.83 1.25 7.02
C ALA A 303 -13.03 0.37 6.04
N LEU A 304 -12.30 -0.63 6.55
CA LEU A 304 -11.59 -1.62 5.73
C LEU A 304 -12.55 -2.35 4.78
N HIS A 305 -13.66 -2.87 5.32
CA HIS A 305 -14.59 -3.68 4.55
C HIS A 305 -15.37 -2.87 3.51
N HIS A 306 -15.76 -1.64 3.85
CA HIS A 306 -16.42 -0.76 2.89
C HIS A 306 -15.47 -0.35 1.75
N ALA A 307 -14.23 -0.03 2.08
CA ALA A 307 -13.19 0.25 1.10
C ALA A 307 -12.91 -0.95 0.18
N GLY A 308 -12.79 -2.13 0.77
CA GLY A 308 -12.50 -3.36 0.04
C GLY A 308 -13.61 -3.80 -0.90
N SER A 309 -14.88 -3.67 -0.50
CA SER A 309 -16.01 -3.98 -1.39
C SER A 309 -16.07 -3.06 -2.60
N ARG A 310 -15.82 -1.75 -2.41
CA ARG A 310 -15.73 -0.78 -3.53
C ARG A 310 -14.53 -1.03 -4.44
N PHE A 311 -13.44 -1.56 -3.87
CA PHE A 311 -12.25 -1.96 -4.61
C PHE A 311 -12.47 -3.25 -5.39
N SER A 312 -13.30 -4.18 -4.91
CA SER A 312 -13.53 -5.49 -5.53
C SER A 312 -14.47 -5.44 -6.75
N THR A 313 -15.19 -4.34 -6.99
CA THR A 313 -16.11 -4.19 -8.13
C THR A 313 -15.43 -3.78 -9.44
N ASP A 314 -14.16 -3.37 -9.39
CA ASP A 314 -13.31 -3.05 -10.54
C ASP A 314 -12.19 -4.10 -10.66
N GLN A 315 -12.09 -4.75 -11.81
CA GLN A 315 -11.02 -5.63 -12.36
C GLN A 315 -9.81 -6.06 -11.48
N THR A 316 -9.46 -7.36 -11.61
CA THR A 316 -8.19 -8.03 -11.19
C THR A 316 -7.56 -7.54 -9.88
N LYS A 317 -7.90 -8.22 -8.78
CA LYS A 317 -7.31 -8.01 -7.45
C LYS A 317 -5.77 -8.07 -7.50
N PRO A 318 -5.04 -7.16 -6.80
CA PRO A 318 -3.59 -7.20 -6.73
C PRO A 318 -3.08 -8.56 -6.27
N THR A 319 -2.10 -9.09 -6.98
CA THR A 319 -1.56 -10.45 -6.75
C THR A 319 -0.91 -10.66 -5.38
N PHE A 320 -0.66 -9.58 -4.62
CA PHE A 320 -0.12 -9.68 -3.27
C PHE A 320 -1.20 -9.91 -2.20
N LEU A 321 -2.47 -9.65 -2.51
CA LEU A 321 -3.57 -9.92 -1.59
C LEU A 321 -3.90 -11.40 -1.66
N ARG A 322 -3.69 -12.09 -0.54
CA ARG A 322 -3.96 -13.52 -0.45
C ARG A 322 -5.42 -13.78 -0.13
N ARG A 323 -5.89 -14.96 -0.50
CA ARG A 323 -7.20 -15.46 -0.12
C ARG A 323 -7.00 -16.79 0.57
N GLU A 324 -7.20 -16.81 1.89
CA GLU A 324 -6.88 -17.96 2.76
C GLU A 324 -7.50 -19.27 2.28
N ILE A 325 -8.75 -19.21 1.79
CA ILE A 325 -9.48 -20.38 1.33
C ILE A 325 -8.90 -21.02 0.06
N GLU A 326 -8.02 -20.32 -0.68
CA GLU A 326 -7.33 -20.91 -1.84
C GLU A 326 -6.36 -22.03 -1.44
N GLU A 327 -5.85 -22.01 -0.21
CA GLU A 327 -4.98 -23.07 0.35
C GLU A 327 -5.75 -24.37 0.66
N VAL A 328 -7.09 -24.28 0.75
CA VAL A 328 -7.97 -25.43 0.94
C VAL A 328 -8.28 -26.05 -0.43
N THR A 329 -7.49 -27.06 -0.78
CA THR A 329 -7.57 -27.80 -2.05
C THR A 329 -7.98 -29.24 -1.79
N PRO A 330 -8.43 -29.99 -2.81
CA PRO A 330 -8.66 -31.43 -2.64
C PRO A 330 -7.44 -32.16 -2.05
N ALA A 331 -6.24 -31.79 -2.51
CA ALA A 331 -4.99 -32.38 -2.03
C ALA A 331 -4.71 -32.05 -0.55
N SER A 332 -4.89 -30.78 -0.12
CA SER A 332 -4.66 -30.41 1.28
C SER A 332 -5.74 -30.99 2.21
N ILE A 333 -6.97 -31.18 1.74
CA ILE A 333 -8.00 -31.92 2.47
C ILE A 333 -7.57 -33.38 2.69
N PHE A 334 -7.01 -34.05 1.68
CA PHE A 334 -6.51 -35.41 1.85
C PHE A 334 -5.30 -35.49 2.79
N ASP A 335 -4.38 -34.51 2.75
CA ASP A 335 -3.28 -34.42 3.73
C ASP A 335 -3.83 -34.28 5.16
N VAL A 336 -4.78 -33.37 5.38
CA VAL A 336 -5.49 -33.23 6.68
C VAL A 336 -6.12 -34.56 7.09
N ALA A 337 -6.88 -35.21 6.21
CA ALA A 337 -7.55 -36.48 6.49
C ALA A 337 -6.57 -37.58 6.92
N SER A 338 -5.40 -37.65 6.26
CA SER A 338 -4.35 -38.63 6.58
C SER A 338 -3.74 -38.43 7.98
N ARG A 339 -3.68 -37.18 8.45
CA ARG A 339 -3.04 -36.80 9.73
C ARG A 339 -4.00 -36.80 10.90
N VAL A 340 -5.27 -36.46 10.68
CA VAL A 340 -6.29 -36.40 11.74
C VAL A 340 -6.57 -37.79 12.32
N GLY A 341 -6.42 -38.85 11.52
CA GLY A 341 -6.63 -40.23 11.97
C GLY A 341 -8.08 -40.48 12.37
N GLY A 342 -8.95 -40.73 11.38
CA GLY A 342 -10.38 -40.95 11.62
C GLY A 342 -11.08 -41.53 10.41
N ALA A 343 -11.72 -42.70 10.60
CA ALA A 343 -12.38 -43.47 9.57
C ALA A 343 -13.62 -42.77 8.99
N ASN A 344 -13.49 -42.23 7.78
CA ASN A 344 -14.49 -42.32 6.70
C ASN A 344 -13.88 -41.70 5.43
N HIS A 345 -13.06 -42.48 4.71
CA HIS A 345 -12.48 -42.04 3.43
C HIS A 345 -13.53 -41.45 2.48
N SER A 346 -14.75 -42.00 2.49
CA SER A 346 -15.87 -41.53 1.69
C SER A 346 -16.34 -40.11 2.05
N LYS A 347 -16.34 -39.71 3.33
CA LYS A 347 -16.76 -38.36 3.74
C LYS A 347 -15.71 -37.31 3.40
N TRP A 348 -14.44 -37.64 3.60
CA TRP A 348 -13.33 -36.77 3.18
C TRP A 348 -13.23 -36.64 1.67
N ALA A 349 -13.45 -37.74 0.93
CA ALA A 349 -13.55 -37.71 -0.52
C ALA A 349 -14.71 -36.82 -0.98
N ASN A 350 -15.91 -36.99 -0.40
CA ASN A 350 -17.06 -36.13 -0.71
C ASN A 350 -16.76 -34.64 -0.45
N LEU A 351 -16.11 -34.30 0.66
CA LEU A 351 -15.68 -32.93 0.94
C LEU A 351 -14.68 -32.42 -0.11
N ALA A 352 -13.67 -33.21 -0.45
CA ALA A 352 -12.66 -32.87 -1.46
C ALA A 352 -13.28 -32.69 -2.86
N ASP A 353 -14.25 -33.53 -3.24
CA ASP A 353 -14.94 -33.47 -4.53
C ASP A 353 -15.81 -32.20 -4.66
N ASN A 354 -16.28 -31.65 -3.54
CA ASN A 354 -17.15 -30.46 -3.51
C ASN A 354 -16.39 -29.16 -3.19
N ILE A 355 -15.12 -29.20 -2.77
CA ILE A 355 -14.45 -28.02 -2.21
C ILE A 355 -14.37 -26.84 -3.17
N ASP A 356 -14.13 -27.09 -4.46
CA ASP A 356 -14.01 -26.00 -5.44
C ASP A 356 -15.38 -25.35 -5.69
N ARG A 357 -16.47 -26.12 -5.75
CA ARG A 357 -17.84 -25.58 -5.83
C ARG A 357 -18.16 -24.76 -4.58
N ILE A 358 -17.79 -25.25 -3.40
CA ILE A 358 -18.00 -24.57 -2.11
C ILE A 358 -17.29 -23.21 -2.11
N LYS A 359 -15.98 -23.21 -2.41
CA LYS A 359 -15.17 -21.99 -2.45
C LYS A 359 -15.68 -20.99 -3.48
N ASN A 360 -16.01 -21.45 -4.70
CA ASN A 360 -16.53 -20.57 -5.75
C ASN A 360 -17.86 -19.93 -5.34
N THR A 361 -18.73 -20.66 -4.64
CA THR A 361 -20.00 -20.13 -4.15
C THR A 361 -19.79 -19.15 -3.00
N ALA A 362 -18.86 -19.43 -2.09
CA ALA A 362 -18.45 -18.49 -1.05
C ALA A 362 -17.88 -17.19 -1.67
N MET A 363 -17.00 -17.31 -2.67
CA MET A 363 -16.40 -16.18 -3.38
C MET A 363 -17.38 -15.39 -4.26
N ALA A 364 -18.53 -15.97 -4.59
CA ALA A 364 -19.61 -15.29 -5.28
C ALA A 364 -20.46 -14.42 -4.33
N LEU A 365 -20.31 -14.59 -3.00
CA LEU A 365 -20.77 -13.60 -2.04
C LEU A 365 -19.90 -12.34 -2.14
N GLU A 366 -20.34 -11.25 -1.51
CA GLU A 366 -19.62 -9.99 -1.58
C GLU A 366 -18.29 -10.06 -0.79
N GLU A 367 -17.20 -10.21 -1.53
CA GLU A 367 -15.86 -10.20 -0.95
C GLU A 367 -15.37 -8.79 -0.63
N THR A 368 -14.45 -8.71 0.32
CA THR A 368 -13.79 -7.47 0.72
C THR A 368 -12.33 -7.72 1.11
N LEU A 369 -11.56 -6.63 1.27
CA LEU A 369 -10.29 -6.67 1.99
C LEU A 369 -10.51 -7.16 3.42
N THR A 370 -9.60 -8.00 3.89
CA THR A 370 -9.62 -8.59 5.24
C THR A 370 -8.26 -8.44 5.92
N TYR A 371 -8.25 -8.25 7.24
CA TYR A 371 -7.04 -8.13 8.06
C TYR A 371 -6.43 -9.51 8.41
N ASN A 372 -7.29 -10.54 8.51
CA ASN A 372 -7.01 -11.98 8.65
C ASN A 372 -6.41 -12.48 9.97
N ASP A 373 -5.57 -11.70 10.67
CA ASP A 373 -4.91 -12.19 11.90
C ASP A 373 -4.81 -11.10 12.97
N PHE A 374 -5.95 -10.81 13.62
CA PHE A 374 -6.00 -9.81 14.66
C PHE A 374 -5.28 -10.24 15.94
N HIS A 375 -4.37 -9.38 16.39
CA HIS A 375 -3.77 -9.43 17.71
C HIS A 375 -3.61 -8.03 18.29
N TRP A 376 -3.84 -7.84 19.59
CA TRP A 376 -3.82 -6.50 20.22
C TRP A 376 -2.46 -5.81 20.16
N THR A 377 -1.36 -6.56 20.00
CA THR A 377 -0.02 -5.98 19.78
C THR A 377 0.10 -5.21 18.48
N ASN A 378 -0.83 -5.42 17.54
CA ASN A 378 -0.92 -4.75 16.25
C ASN A 378 -1.99 -3.65 16.24
N LEU A 379 -2.44 -3.22 17.43
CA LEU A 379 -3.47 -2.20 17.62
C LEU A 379 -2.88 -0.96 18.30
N ALA A 380 -3.15 0.20 17.71
CA ALA A 380 -2.94 1.51 18.30
C ALA A 380 -4.30 2.16 18.60
N LEU A 381 -4.37 2.87 19.73
CA LEU A 381 -5.57 3.56 20.21
C LEU A 381 -5.28 5.05 20.38
N SER A 382 -6.28 5.89 20.18
CA SER A 382 -6.18 7.31 20.54
C SER A 382 -5.96 7.49 22.05
N ARG A 383 -5.08 8.43 22.44
CA ARG A 383 -4.77 8.70 23.85
C ARG A 383 -5.87 9.46 24.59
N ASN A 384 -6.28 10.59 24.00
CA ASN A 384 -7.11 11.60 24.67
C ASN A 384 -8.36 11.97 23.86
N GLU A 385 -8.80 11.08 22.97
CA GLU A 385 -9.94 11.32 22.10
C GLU A 385 -11.14 10.47 22.54
N LYS A 386 -12.33 11.07 22.49
CA LYS A 386 -13.60 10.39 22.73
C LYS A 386 -14.55 10.70 21.56
N PRO A 387 -15.11 9.69 20.87
CA PRO A 387 -14.89 8.25 21.11
C PRO A 387 -13.44 7.80 20.82
N ILE A 388 -13.06 6.65 21.38
CA ILE A 388 -11.74 6.05 21.13
C ILE A 388 -11.66 5.73 19.63
N ARG A 389 -10.50 6.00 19.01
CA ARG A 389 -10.20 5.56 17.65
C ARG A 389 -9.19 4.43 17.68
N ALA A 390 -9.42 3.40 16.86
CA ALA A 390 -8.52 2.28 16.64
C ALA A 390 -7.79 2.45 15.30
N VAL A 391 -6.51 2.07 15.28
CA VAL A 391 -5.69 1.98 14.08
C VAL A 391 -4.90 0.69 14.15
N MET A 392 -5.08 -0.17 13.15
CA MET A 392 -4.32 -1.42 13.04
C MET A 392 -2.99 -1.14 12.34
N PHE A 393 -2.03 -2.03 12.49
CA PHE A 393 -0.79 -2.02 11.73
C PHE A 393 -0.29 -3.45 11.52
N ASP A 394 0.85 -3.64 10.84
CA ASP A 394 1.39 -4.96 10.50
C ASP A 394 0.51 -5.76 9.52
N TYR A 395 0.39 -5.24 8.29
CA TYR A 395 -0.51 -5.77 7.25
C TYR A 395 0.11 -6.90 6.41
N HIS A 396 1.05 -7.67 6.95
CA HIS A 396 1.72 -8.73 6.17
C HIS A 396 0.77 -9.87 5.76
N LEU A 397 -0.37 -10.01 6.44
CA LEU A 397 -1.43 -10.99 6.15
C LEU A 397 -2.69 -10.37 5.53
N ILE A 398 -2.66 -9.09 5.14
CA ILE A 398 -3.83 -8.48 4.51
C ILE A 398 -4.22 -9.28 3.25
N GLY A 399 -5.51 -9.49 3.08
CA GLY A 399 -6.02 -10.36 2.03
C GLY A 399 -7.39 -9.94 1.54
N VAL A 400 -8.06 -10.90 0.93
CA VAL A 400 -9.43 -10.78 0.43
C VAL A 400 -10.24 -11.98 0.89
N GLY A 401 -11.46 -11.74 1.37
CA GLY A 401 -12.32 -12.81 1.86
C GLY A 401 -13.70 -12.31 2.28
N LEU A 402 -14.36 -13.14 3.10
CA LEU A 402 -15.68 -12.86 3.67
C LEU A 402 -15.56 -11.94 4.88
N ARG A 403 -16.51 -11.04 5.05
CA ARG A 403 -16.57 -10.11 6.19
C ARG A 403 -16.72 -10.86 7.50
N TYR A 404 -17.58 -11.87 7.52
CA TYR A 404 -17.86 -12.67 8.70
C TYR A 404 -16.61 -13.38 9.19
N SER A 405 -15.79 -13.95 8.29
CA SER A 405 -14.54 -14.62 8.66
C SER A 405 -13.59 -13.69 9.40
N ASP A 406 -13.40 -12.47 8.88
CA ASP A 406 -12.52 -11.46 9.48
C ASP A 406 -13.09 -10.93 10.80
N CYS A 407 -14.41 -10.71 10.86
CA CYS A 407 -15.11 -10.29 12.07
C CYS A 407 -15.07 -11.35 13.18
N ARG A 408 -15.26 -12.63 12.84
CA ARG A 408 -15.12 -13.75 13.78
C ARG A 408 -13.69 -13.84 14.31
N ASN A 409 -12.69 -13.66 13.44
CA ASN A 409 -11.28 -13.67 13.86
C ASN A 409 -11.00 -12.61 14.92
N VAL A 410 -11.35 -11.34 14.66
CA VAL A 410 -11.14 -10.27 15.65
C VAL A 410 -11.98 -10.48 16.90
N ALA A 411 -13.28 -10.79 16.78
CA ALA A 411 -14.16 -10.96 17.92
C ALA A 411 -13.73 -12.12 18.84
N GLY A 412 -13.17 -13.19 18.28
CA GLY A 412 -12.61 -14.31 19.05
C GLY A 412 -11.37 -13.94 19.87
N SER A 413 -10.70 -12.84 19.53
CA SER A 413 -9.53 -12.30 20.24
C SER A 413 -9.90 -11.17 21.22
N LEU A 414 -11.18 -10.84 21.37
CA LEU A 414 -11.68 -9.81 22.30
C LEU A 414 -12.25 -10.46 23.57
N GLY A 415 -12.23 -9.72 24.67
CA GLY A 415 -13.02 -10.08 25.87
C GLY A 415 -14.54 -9.94 25.60
N PRO A 416 -15.41 -10.59 26.40
CA PRO A 416 -16.85 -10.66 26.13
C PRO A 416 -17.52 -9.31 25.86
N ASP A 417 -17.30 -8.33 26.74
CA ASP A 417 -17.91 -6.99 26.60
C ASP A 417 -17.45 -6.25 25.33
N ALA A 418 -16.19 -6.44 24.93
CA ALA A 418 -15.64 -5.85 23.72
C ALA A 418 -16.12 -6.59 22.46
N ALA A 419 -16.26 -7.91 22.51
CA ALA A 419 -16.81 -8.71 21.42
C ALA A 419 -18.28 -8.35 21.15
N ASP A 420 -19.10 -8.26 22.19
CA ASP A 420 -20.51 -7.86 22.08
C ASP A 420 -20.64 -6.44 21.51
N ALA A 421 -19.83 -5.50 22.03
CA ALA A 421 -19.79 -4.13 21.52
C ALA A 421 -19.27 -4.05 20.07
N PHE A 422 -18.31 -4.89 19.71
CA PHE A 422 -17.79 -4.99 18.34
C PHE A 422 -18.91 -5.42 17.38
N TRP A 423 -19.59 -6.54 17.65
CA TRP A 423 -20.67 -7.02 16.78
C TRP A 423 -21.82 -6.02 16.68
N SER A 424 -22.21 -5.42 17.81
CA SER A 424 -23.25 -4.39 17.83
C SER A 424 -22.88 -3.16 16.99
N ALA A 425 -21.63 -2.72 17.01
CA ALA A 425 -21.18 -1.55 16.26
C ALA A 425 -20.84 -1.85 14.79
N TYR A 426 -20.36 -3.06 14.51
CA TYR A 426 -20.03 -3.53 13.16
C TYR A 426 -21.30 -3.72 12.34
N GLY A 427 -22.30 -4.40 12.91
CA GLY A 427 -23.59 -4.71 12.28
C GLY A 427 -23.65 -6.11 11.69
N ASP A 428 -24.73 -6.41 10.97
CA ASP A 428 -24.96 -7.74 10.42
C ASP A 428 -24.06 -8.02 9.20
N THR A 429 -23.60 -9.25 9.08
CA THR A 429 -23.03 -9.82 7.84
C THR A 429 -24.08 -10.66 7.13
N ASP A 430 -23.82 -11.05 5.88
CA ASP A 430 -24.67 -12.02 5.21
C ASP A 430 -24.65 -13.36 6.00
N PRO A 431 -25.80 -13.87 6.47
CA PRO A 431 -25.86 -15.10 7.25
C PRO A 431 -25.27 -16.33 6.54
N ARG A 432 -25.21 -16.31 5.21
CA ARG A 432 -24.60 -17.37 4.40
C ARG A 432 -23.09 -17.42 4.57
N GLU A 433 -22.43 -16.28 4.81
CA GLU A 433 -20.98 -16.23 5.04
C GLU A 433 -20.59 -17.11 6.23
N LYS A 434 -21.37 -17.07 7.32
CA LYS A 434 -21.16 -17.91 8.49
C LYS A 434 -21.22 -19.40 8.17
N ILE A 435 -22.15 -19.82 7.30
CA ILE A 435 -22.32 -21.22 6.94
C ILE A 435 -21.07 -21.73 6.20
N PHE A 436 -20.51 -20.92 5.29
CA PHE A 436 -19.25 -21.24 4.62
C PHE A 436 -18.05 -21.20 5.57
N ASP A 437 -17.95 -20.17 6.40
CA ASP A 437 -16.84 -20.00 7.35
C ASP A 437 -16.77 -21.13 8.40
N ASP A 438 -17.92 -21.59 8.91
CA ASP A 438 -18.02 -22.73 9.84
C ASP A 438 -17.40 -24.03 9.27
N LEU A 439 -17.24 -24.15 7.95
CA LEU A 439 -16.56 -25.26 7.27
C LEU A 439 -15.12 -24.87 6.84
N LEU A 440 -14.96 -23.74 6.16
CA LEU A 440 -13.71 -23.38 5.49
C LEU A 440 -12.62 -22.92 6.48
N ALA A 441 -12.98 -22.17 7.53
CA ALA A 441 -11.98 -21.68 8.48
C ALA A 441 -11.31 -22.80 9.29
N PRO A 442 -12.03 -23.80 9.82
CA PRO A 442 -11.37 -24.94 10.47
C PRO A 442 -10.47 -25.74 9.52
N LEU A 443 -10.87 -25.92 8.25
CA LEU A 443 -10.05 -26.59 7.24
C LEU A 443 -8.76 -25.81 6.97
N HIS A 444 -8.87 -24.50 6.72
CA HIS A 444 -7.71 -23.63 6.52
C HIS A 444 -6.78 -23.66 7.72
N ALA A 445 -7.32 -23.58 8.94
CA ALA A 445 -6.53 -23.66 10.17
C ALA A 445 -5.76 -24.99 10.26
N LEU A 446 -6.38 -26.12 9.91
CA LEU A 446 -5.70 -27.42 9.91
C LEU A 446 -4.59 -27.50 8.86
N VAL A 447 -4.85 -27.01 7.65
CA VAL A 447 -3.85 -26.94 6.57
C VAL A 447 -2.63 -26.15 7.05
N GLU A 448 -2.85 -24.97 7.65
CA GLU A 448 -1.77 -24.13 8.18
C GLU A 448 -1.08 -24.74 9.40
N ALA A 449 -1.82 -25.37 10.31
CA ALA A 449 -1.30 -25.97 11.52
C ALA A 449 -0.39 -27.17 11.21
N PHE A 450 -0.76 -28.01 10.25
CA PHE A 450 0.03 -29.18 9.84
C PHE A 450 1.28 -28.85 9.03
N ARG A 451 1.37 -27.63 8.47
CA ARG A 451 2.60 -27.11 7.84
C ARG A 451 3.65 -26.70 8.87
N ARG A 452 3.28 -26.52 10.15
CA ARG A 452 4.21 -26.12 11.20
C ARG A 452 5.05 -27.31 11.68
N PRO A 453 6.33 -27.11 12.03
CA PRO A 453 7.18 -28.17 12.59
C PRO A 453 6.60 -28.76 13.89
N LYS A 454 5.91 -27.94 14.67
CA LYS A 454 5.15 -28.33 15.85
C LYS A 454 3.72 -27.86 15.68
N PHE A 455 2.75 -28.75 15.92
CA PHE A 455 1.34 -28.40 15.85
C PHE A 455 1.02 -27.30 16.86
N PRO A 456 0.45 -26.16 16.43
CA PRO A 456 0.18 -25.03 17.29
C PRO A 456 -1.13 -25.18 18.06
N SER A 457 -1.21 -24.54 19.24
CA SER A 457 -2.39 -24.59 20.10
C SER A 457 -3.65 -24.01 19.45
N TRP A 458 -3.52 -22.97 18.63
CA TRP A 458 -4.65 -22.39 17.90
C TRP A 458 -5.31 -23.36 16.90
N GLY A 459 -4.63 -24.44 16.51
CA GLY A 459 -5.19 -25.48 15.64
C GLY A 459 -5.96 -26.58 16.38
N GLU A 460 -5.90 -26.62 17.72
CA GLU A 460 -6.40 -27.75 18.52
C GLU A 460 -7.92 -27.89 18.45
N GLU A 461 -8.66 -26.78 18.43
CA GLU A 461 -10.12 -26.81 18.29
C GLU A 461 -10.54 -27.37 16.93
N SER A 462 -9.91 -26.91 15.85
CA SER A 462 -10.14 -27.44 14.50
C SER A 462 -9.77 -28.91 14.38
N LEU A 463 -8.72 -29.35 15.09
CA LEU A 463 -8.31 -30.76 15.15
C LEU A 463 -9.37 -31.61 15.85
N GLU A 464 -9.92 -31.14 16.96
CA GLU A 464 -11.00 -31.83 17.66
C GLU A 464 -12.30 -31.87 16.83
N LEU A 465 -12.62 -30.78 16.13
CA LEU A 465 -13.76 -30.72 15.20
C LEU A 465 -13.61 -31.76 14.07
N ALA A 466 -12.40 -31.94 13.54
CA ALA A 466 -12.11 -32.94 12.51
C ALA A 466 -12.14 -34.37 13.07
N LYS A 467 -11.54 -34.63 14.23
CA LYS A 467 -11.51 -35.95 14.88
C LYS A 467 -12.90 -36.44 15.29
N SER A 468 -13.73 -35.54 15.81
CA SER A 468 -15.11 -35.84 16.19
C SER A 468 -16.05 -36.03 14.99
N GLY A 469 -15.58 -35.75 13.76
CA GLY A 469 -16.37 -35.84 12.53
C GLY A 469 -17.39 -34.72 12.35
N LYS A 470 -17.46 -33.75 13.28
CA LYS A 470 -18.37 -32.60 13.22
C LYS A 470 -18.11 -31.71 12.01
N ILE A 471 -16.88 -31.69 11.49
CA ILE A 471 -16.53 -30.97 10.25
C ILE A 471 -17.38 -31.45 9.06
N HIS A 472 -17.75 -32.74 9.02
CA HIS A 472 -18.61 -33.29 7.97
C HIS A 472 -20.08 -32.88 8.16
N CYS A 473 -20.54 -32.66 9.39
CA CYS A 473 -21.86 -32.09 9.63
C CYS A 473 -21.95 -30.63 9.16
N ARG A 474 -20.82 -29.89 9.12
CA ARG A 474 -20.76 -28.55 8.54
C ARG A 474 -20.92 -28.58 7.03
N LEU A 475 -20.34 -29.59 6.36
CA LEU A 475 -20.57 -29.83 4.94
C LEU A 475 -22.06 -30.00 4.62
N ASP A 476 -22.81 -30.78 5.41
CA ASP A 476 -24.26 -30.93 5.20
C ASP A 476 -25.03 -29.60 5.27
N GLY A 477 -24.56 -28.66 6.11
CA GLY A 477 -25.11 -27.31 6.20
C GLY A 477 -24.81 -26.48 4.95
N VAL A 478 -23.57 -26.54 4.44
CA VAL A 478 -23.15 -25.87 3.21
C VAL A 478 -23.91 -26.42 2.00
N MET A 479 -24.04 -27.75 1.88
CA MET A 479 -24.71 -28.38 0.74
C MET A 479 -26.19 -27.99 0.59
N LYS A 480 -26.84 -27.50 1.66
CA LYS A 480 -28.24 -27.02 1.61
C LYS A 480 -28.39 -25.63 0.98
N ILE A 481 -27.30 -24.86 0.91
CA ILE A 481 -27.29 -23.49 0.37
C ILE A 481 -26.49 -23.36 -0.93
N LEU A 482 -25.85 -24.44 -1.38
CA LEU A 482 -25.27 -24.61 -2.72
C LEU A 482 -26.32 -25.00 -3.76
#